data_AF-A0A967LHJ8-F1
#
_entry.id   AF-A0A967LHJ8-F1
#
_cell.length_a   1.000
_cell.length_b   1.000
_cell.length_c   1.000
_cell.angle_alpha   90.00
_cell.angle_beta   90.00
_cell.angle_gamma   90.00
#
_symmetry.space_group_name_H-M   'P 1'
#
loop_
_entity.id
_entity.type
_entity.pdbx_description
1 polymer ?
#
loop_
_entity_poly.entity_id
_entity_poly.type
_entity_poly.pdbx_seq_one_letter_code
_entity_poly.pdbx_strand_id
1 'polypeptide(L)'
;MSKSKDVTPIRRQYLDIKRDYPDAILFFRLGDFYETFDEDAHKVSEVLDIVLTSRNIGKGAKVPMAGIPHHAAENYLSRLLKQGFHVAICEQVSDQPVNGLMPRKVVRVVTPGTIVEQE
;
A
#
# COMPACT_ATOMS: atom_id res chain seq x y z
N MET A 1 16.93 22.21 2.38
CA MET A 1 15.70 21.73 1.70
C MET A 1 16.10 20.97 0.43
N SER A 2 16.35 19.66 0.52
CA SER A 2 16.80 18.85 -0.63
C SER A 2 15.58 18.30 -1.38
N LYS A 3 15.23 18.90 -2.52
CA LYS A 3 14.07 18.55 -3.34
C LYS A 3 14.30 17.26 -4.15
N SER A 4 13.69 16.16 -3.72
CA SER A 4 12.89 15.17 -4.47
C SER A 4 13.36 14.61 -5.84
N LYS A 5 14.57 14.88 -6.35
CA LYS A 5 15.05 14.35 -7.66
C LYS A 5 15.50 12.88 -7.62
N ASP A 6 15.54 12.25 -6.45
CA ASP A 6 16.10 10.91 -6.25
C ASP A 6 15.07 9.78 -6.15
N VAL A 7 13.78 10.12 -6.19
CA VAL A 7 12.67 9.17 -5.96
C VAL A 7 11.97 8.88 -7.27
N THR A 8 11.76 7.59 -7.60
CA THR A 8 10.99 7.19 -8.79
C THR A 8 9.58 7.79 -8.78
N PRO A 9 8.96 8.06 -9.95
CA PRO A 9 7.60 8.62 -10.01
C PRO A 9 6.57 7.81 -9.21
N ILE A 10 6.66 6.48 -9.25
CA ILE A 10 5.76 5.59 -8.49
C ILE A 10 5.95 5.71 -6.98
N ARG A 11 7.21 5.80 -6.51
CA ARG A 11 7.50 5.96 -5.09
C ARG A 11 7.06 7.33 -4.58
N ARG A 12 7.18 8.37 -5.40
CA ARG A 12 6.64 9.70 -5.06
C ARG A 12 5.12 9.64 -4.91
N GLN A 13 4.41 9.04 -5.86
CA GLN A 13 2.95 8.88 -5.78
C GLN A 13 2.53 8.11 -4.53
N TYR A 14 3.23 7.03 -4.17
CA TYR A 14 2.99 6.31 -2.92
C TYR A 14 3.17 7.22 -1.68
N LEU A 15 4.30 7.93 -1.59
CA LEU A 15 4.61 8.79 -0.44
C LEU A 15 3.65 9.97 -0.30
N ASP A 16 3.18 10.52 -1.40
CA ASP A 16 2.19 11.59 -1.40
C ASP A 16 0.85 11.07 -0.86
N ILE A 17 0.37 9.91 -1.33
CA ILE A 17 -0.87 9.30 -0.82
C ILE A 17 -0.72 8.88 0.64
N LYS A 18 0.41 8.26 1.02
CA LYS A 18 0.64 7.82 2.41
C LYS A 18 0.63 9.00 3.40
N ARG A 19 1.04 10.20 2.96
CA ARG A 19 1.02 11.41 3.80
C ARG A 19 -0.40 11.82 4.21
N ASP A 20 -1.38 11.54 3.36
CA ASP A 20 -2.79 11.82 3.65
C ASP A 20 -3.39 10.77 4.61
N TYR A 21 -2.73 9.62 4.78
CA TYR A 21 -3.17 8.51 5.63
C TYR A 21 -2.02 7.99 6.52
N PRO A 22 -1.46 8.83 7.41
CA PRO A 22 -0.26 8.47 8.18
C PRO A 22 -0.50 7.26 9.11
N ASP A 23 -1.69 7.17 9.70
CA ASP A 23 -2.04 6.16 10.71
C ASP A 23 -2.63 4.86 10.13
N ALA A 24 -2.83 4.79 8.81
CA ALA A 24 -3.39 3.61 8.14
C ALA A 24 -2.34 2.90 7.29
N ILE A 25 -2.32 1.56 7.32
CA ILE A 25 -1.55 0.75 6.38
C ILE A 25 -2.07 1.05 4.97
N LEU A 26 -1.19 1.49 4.07
CA LEU A 26 -1.58 1.80 2.70
C LEU A 26 -1.43 0.57 1.81
N PHE A 27 -2.55 -0.04 1.44
CA PHE A 27 -2.61 -1.04 0.39
C PHE A 27 -2.57 -0.34 -0.97
N PHE A 28 -1.38 -0.30 -1.58
CA PHE A 28 -1.14 0.41 -2.83
C PHE A 28 -1.21 -0.55 -4.02
N ARG A 29 -2.24 -0.40 -4.87
CA ARG A 29 -2.47 -1.27 -6.03
C ARG A 29 -1.37 -1.15 -7.08
N LEU A 30 -0.66 -2.25 -7.31
CA LEU A 30 0.35 -2.39 -8.35
C LEU A 30 0.13 -3.67 -9.14
N GLY A 31 -0.50 -3.56 -10.31
CA GLY A 31 -0.83 -4.73 -11.12
C GLY A 31 -1.77 -5.64 -10.34
N ASP A 32 -1.41 -6.91 -10.15
CA ASP A 32 -2.22 -7.89 -9.42
C ASP A 32 -1.94 -7.98 -7.91
N PHE A 33 -1.14 -7.08 -7.36
CA PHE A 33 -0.84 -7.03 -5.93
C PHE A 33 -1.33 -5.73 -5.26
N TYR A 34 -1.60 -5.83 -3.97
CA TYR A 34 -1.48 -4.70 -3.07
C TYR A 34 -0.11 -4.75 -2.43
N GLU A 35 0.68 -3.71 -2.64
CA GLU A 35 2.00 -3.57 -2.04
C GLU A 35 1.99 -2.52 -0.93
N THR A 36 2.79 -2.79 0.10
CA THR A 36 3.05 -1.90 1.23
C THR A 36 4.56 -1.69 1.32
N PHE A 37 4.99 -0.55 1.85
CA PHE A 37 6.40 -0.17 1.91
C PHE A 37 6.78 0.34 3.30
N ASP A 38 8.08 0.44 3.54
CA ASP A 38 8.64 1.01 4.78
C ASP A 38 8.07 0.32 6.04
N GLU A 39 7.61 1.08 7.03
CA GLU A 39 7.02 0.54 8.26
C GLU A 39 5.74 -0.28 8.01
N ASP A 40 4.93 0.10 7.02
CA ASP A 40 3.73 -0.66 6.68
C ASP A 40 4.11 -2.07 6.22
N ALA A 41 5.20 -2.21 5.45
CA ALA A 41 5.69 -3.51 5.01
C ALA A 41 6.10 -4.41 6.18
N HIS A 42 6.79 -3.85 7.18
CA HIS A 42 7.18 -4.59 8.39
C HIS A 42 5.96 -5.09 9.16
N LYS A 43 5.00 -4.19 9.44
CA LYS A 43 3.74 -4.53 10.14
C LYS A 43 2.95 -5.60 9.39
N VAL A 44 2.79 -5.43 8.09
CA VAL A 44 2.03 -6.36 7.24
C VAL A 44 2.71 -7.72 7.17
N SER A 45 4.02 -7.76 7.00
CA SER A 45 4.79 -9.02 6.99
C SER A 45 4.62 -9.79 8.29
N GLU A 46 4.78 -9.13 9.43
CA GLU A 46 4.68 -9.74 10.76
C GLU A 46 3.27 -10.26 11.04
N VAL A 47 2.25 -9.42 10.82
CA VAL A 47 0.86 -9.75 11.17
C VAL A 47 0.27 -10.81 10.23
N LEU A 48 0.60 -10.73 8.95
CA LEU A 48 0.05 -11.63 7.95
C LEU A 48 0.87 -12.90 7.75
N ASP A 49 2.05 -12.97 8.38
CA ASP A 49 3.04 -14.02 8.17
C ASP A 49 3.36 -14.20 6.67
N ILE A 50 3.71 -13.08 6.03
CA ILE A 50 4.10 -13.05 4.62
C ILE A 50 5.53 -12.57 4.47
N VAL A 51 6.17 -12.94 3.36
CA VAL A 51 7.57 -12.60 3.10
C VAL A 51 7.79 -11.08 3.04
N LEU A 52 8.65 -10.57 3.92
CA LEU A 52 9.23 -9.25 3.80
C LEU A 52 10.35 -9.28 2.75
N THR A 53 10.18 -8.51 1.69
CA THR A 53 11.19 -8.34 0.63
C THR A 53 11.62 -6.88 0.55
N SER A 54 12.30 -6.51 -0.53
CA SER A 54 12.68 -5.12 -0.78
C SER A 54 12.48 -4.74 -2.25
N ARG A 55 12.06 -3.50 -2.47
CA ARG A 55 11.87 -2.93 -3.82
C ARG A 55 12.92 -1.86 -4.10
N ASN A 56 13.50 -1.91 -5.30
CA ASN A 56 14.42 -0.86 -5.76
C ASN A 56 13.61 0.40 -6.12
N ILE A 57 13.93 1.53 -5.50
CA ILE A 57 13.25 2.81 -5.69
C ILE A 57 14.08 3.83 -6.48
N GLY A 58 15.13 3.36 -7.16
CA GLY A 58 16.04 4.17 -7.98
C GLY A 58 17.40 4.37 -7.32
N LYS A 59 18.42 4.67 -8.15
CA LYS A 59 19.81 4.95 -7.73
C LYS A 59 20.44 3.91 -6.77
N GLY A 60 19.99 2.66 -6.84
CA GLY A 60 20.50 1.57 -6.01
C GLY A 60 19.91 1.50 -4.60
N ALA A 61 19.01 2.41 -4.22
CA ALA A 61 18.32 2.37 -2.94
C ALA A 61 17.18 1.33 -2.96
N LYS A 62 17.10 0.54 -1.88
CA LYS A 62 16.04 -0.45 -1.66
C LYS A 62 15.22 -0.04 -0.44
N VAL A 63 13.91 -0.28 -0.50
CA VAL A 63 13.00 -0.08 0.64
C VAL A 63 12.32 -1.40 1.01
N PRO A 64 12.00 -1.64 2.29
CA PRO A 64 11.18 -2.77 2.71
C PRO A 64 9.86 -2.79 1.94
N MET A 65 9.41 -3.97 1.57
CA MET A 65 8.17 -4.19 0.84
C MET A 65 7.54 -5.52 1.24
N ALA A 66 6.23 -5.51 1.47
CA ALA A 66 5.42 -6.71 1.60
C ALA A 66 4.18 -6.56 0.72
N GLY A 67 3.70 -7.66 0.12
CA GLY A 67 2.60 -7.60 -0.82
C GLY A 67 1.70 -8.81 -0.75
N ILE A 68 0.41 -8.58 -1.02
CA ILE A 68 -0.63 -9.60 -1.05
C ILE A 68 -1.32 -9.63 -2.42
N PRO A 69 -1.80 -10.78 -2.89
CA PRO A 69 -2.59 -10.85 -4.10
C PRO A 69 -3.92 -10.12 -3.94
N HIS A 70 -4.30 -9.33 -4.94
CA HIS A 70 -5.55 -8.56 -4.98
C HIS A 70 -6.79 -9.37 -4.66
N HIS A 71 -6.91 -10.51 -5.33
CA HIS A 71 -8.09 -11.36 -5.32
C HIS A 71 -8.29 -12.02 -3.95
N ALA A 72 -7.24 -12.03 -3.12
CA ALA A 72 -7.26 -12.52 -1.76
C ALA A 72 -7.27 -11.40 -0.71
N ALA A 73 -7.37 -10.12 -1.13
CA ALA A 73 -7.17 -8.97 -0.26
C ALA A 73 -8.13 -8.92 0.94
N GLU A 74 -9.39 -9.33 0.75
CA GLU A 74 -10.40 -9.34 1.82
C GLU A 74 -9.99 -10.23 3.02
N ASN A 75 -9.39 -11.39 2.74
CA ASN A 75 -8.93 -12.30 3.80
C ASN A 75 -7.78 -11.68 4.62
N TYR A 76 -6.83 -11.05 3.95
CA TYR A 76 -5.71 -10.37 4.61
C TYR A 76 -6.15 -9.11 5.34
N LEU A 77 -7.08 -8.36 4.75
CA LEU A 77 -7.68 -7.17 5.33
C LEU A 77 -8.36 -7.51 6.66
N SER A 78 -9.20 -8.56 6.70
CA SER A 78 -9.86 -9.01 7.92
C SER A 78 -8.85 -9.31 9.05
N ARG A 79 -7.73 -9.95 8.73
CA ARG A 79 -6.66 -10.26 9.70
C ARG A 79 -6.00 -8.99 10.27
N LEU A 80 -5.69 -8.01 9.41
CA LEU A 80 -5.13 -6.72 9.85
C LEU A 80 -6.10 -5.97 10.75
N LEU A 81 -7.37 -5.90 10.36
CA LEU A 81 -8.40 -5.20 11.12
C LEU A 81 -8.63 -5.85 12.49
N LYS A 82 -8.61 -7.19 12.59
CA LYS A 82 -8.69 -7.93 13.87
C LYS A 82 -7.53 -7.61 14.82
N GLN A 83 -6.39 -7.19 14.29
CA GLN A 83 -5.24 -6.72 15.07
C GLN A 83 -5.29 -5.22 15.38
N GLY A 84 -6.39 -4.53 15.04
CA GLY A 84 -6.58 -3.12 15.35
C GLY A 84 -6.01 -2.15 14.31
N PHE A 85 -5.47 -2.64 13.19
CA PHE A 85 -4.92 -1.76 12.15
C PHE A 85 -6.03 -1.08 11.35
N HIS A 86 -5.78 0.16 10.94
CA HIS A 86 -6.55 0.83 9.90
C HIS A 86 -5.89 0.56 8.55
N VAL A 87 -6.68 0.36 7.49
CA VAL A 87 -6.16 0.07 6.15
C VAL A 87 -6.78 1.00 5.11
N ALA A 88 -5.95 1.74 4.39
CA ALA A 88 -6.36 2.55 3.25
C ALA A 88 -6.13 1.77 1.95
N ILE A 89 -7.19 1.57 1.16
CA ILE A 89 -7.14 0.84 -0.10
C ILE A 89 -7.02 1.84 -1.24
N CYS A 90 -5.86 1.83 -1.88
CA CYS A 90 -5.53 2.71 -2.99
C CYS A 90 -5.55 1.94 -4.30
N GLU A 91 -6.50 2.28 -5.17
CA GLU A 91 -6.73 1.62 -6.45
C GLU A 91 -6.13 2.38 -7.63
N GLN A 92 -5.91 1.66 -8.74
CA GLN A 92 -5.70 2.28 -10.04
C GLN A 92 -7.05 2.72 -10.62
N VAL A 93 -7.23 4.02 -10.84
CA VAL A 93 -8.53 4.59 -11.23
C VAL A 93 -8.69 4.79 -12.74
N SER A 94 -7.65 4.49 -13.53
CA SER A 94 -7.70 4.51 -14.98
C SER A 94 -6.75 3.45 -15.54
N ASP A 95 -7.11 2.96 -16.73
CA ASP A 95 -6.31 2.11 -17.61
C ASP A 95 -5.28 2.89 -18.44
N GLN A 96 -5.38 4.23 -18.48
CA GLN A 96 -4.48 5.09 -19.22
C GLN A 96 -3.48 5.82 -18.29
N PRO A 97 -2.18 5.81 -18.61
CA PRO A 97 -1.19 6.53 -17.84
C PRO A 97 -1.31 8.03 -18.10
N VAL A 98 -1.28 8.83 -17.04
CA VAL A 98 -1.13 10.29 -17.12
C VAL A 98 0.34 10.61 -16.88
N ASN A 99 0.99 11.23 -17.87
CA ASN A 99 2.44 11.52 -17.83
C ASN A 99 3.30 10.28 -17.53
N GLY A 100 2.93 9.13 -18.11
CA GLY A 100 3.67 7.87 -17.93
C GLY A 100 3.43 7.15 -16.59
N LEU A 101 2.48 7.63 -15.76
CA LEU A 101 2.15 7.01 -14.49
C LEU A 101 0.64 6.73 -14.40
N MET A 102 0.28 5.53 -13.96
CA MET A 102 -1.13 5.19 -13.72
C MET A 102 -1.68 6.03 -12.56
N PRO A 103 -2.81 6.73 -12.74
CA PRO A 103 -3.42 7.49 -11.67
C PRO A 103 -3.96 6.53 -10.60
N ARG A 104 -3.76 6.92 -9.35
CA ARG A 104 -4.16 6.13 -8.18
C ARG A 104 -4.84 7.01 -7.15
N LYS A 105 -5.82 6.43 -6.46
CA LYS A 105 -6.58 7.12 -5.42
C LYS A 105 -7.01 6.13 -4.33
N VAL A 106 -7.02 6.59 -3.08
CA VAL A 106 -7.69 5.86 -2.00
C VAL A 106 -9.20 5.87 -2.24
N VAL A 107 -9.76 4.68 -2.45
CA VAL A 107 -11.20 4.49 -2.71
C VAL A 107 -11.97 4.11 -1.44
N ARG A 108 -11.27 3.51 -0.47
CA ARG A 108 -11.87 3.02 0.76
C ARG A 108 -10.84 3.08 1.89
N VAL A 109 -11.25 3.54 3.06
CA VAL A 109 -10.50 3.38 4.32
C VAL A 109 -11.31 2.47 5.21
N VAL A 110 -10.69 1.39 5.69
CA VAL A 110 -11.33 0.38 6.53
C VAL A 110 -10.68 0.41 7.90
N THR A 111 -11.52 0.43 8.93
CA THR A 111 -11.14 0.47 10.34
C THR A 111 -11.72 -0.75 11.07
N PRO A 112 -11.17 -1.15 12.24
CA PRO A 112 -11.62 -2.32 12.99
C PRO A 112 -13.11 -2.34 13.34
N GLY A 113 -13.80 -1.19 13.33
CA GLY A 113 -15.25 -1.09 13.56
C GLY A 113 -16.12 -1.09 12.29
N THR A 114 -15.53 -1.16 11.10
CA THR A 114 -16.27 -1.13 9.81
C THR A 114 -16.50 -2.51 9.18
N ILE A 115 -16.07 -3.59 9.84
CA ILE A 115 -16.42 -4.95 9.39
C ILE A 115 -17.87 -5.22 9.84
N VAL A 116 -18.82 -4.93 8.97
CA VAL A 116 -20.12 -5.59 9.05
C VAL A 116 -19.87 -6.97 8.44
N GLU A 117 -19.87 -8.02 9.28
CA GLU A 117 -19.79 -9.39 8.81
C GLU A 117 -20.91 -9.60 7.79
N GLN A 118 -20.55 -9.82 6.52
CA GLN A 118 -21.50 -10.35 5.56
C GLN A 118 -21.50 -11.87 5.76
N GLU A 119 -22.52 -12.33 6.49
CA GLU A 119 -22.84 -13.74 6.75
C GLU A 119 -23.11 -14.52 5.45
#